data_AF-A0A959I0I0-F1
#
_entry.id   AF-A0A959I0I0-F1
#
_cell.length_a   1.000
_cell.length_b   1.000
_cell.length_c   1.000
_cell.angle_alpha   90.00
_cell.angle_beta   90.00
_cell.angle_gamma   90.00
#
_symmetry.space_group_name_H-M   'P 1'
#
loop_
_entity.id
_entity.type
_entity.pdbx_description
1 polymer ?
#
loop_
_entity_poly.entity_id
_entity_poly.type
_entity_poly.pdbx_seq_one_letter_code
_entity_poly.pdbx_strand_id
1 'polypeptide(L)'
;MKRTLFAISIILILLSCNDQPEPPEPGAEPNRTWWKEAVIYQIYPRSFKDTDGDGVGDLKGIIEKLDYIQSLGVDMVWLNPIYSSPNDDNGYDISDYRAIMKEFGTMEDFDRMLKGMHDRGIKFVMDVVVNHSSDEHEW
;
A
#
# COMPACT_ATOMS: atom_id res chain seq x y z
N MET A 1 15.93 60.59 -4.41
CA MET A 1 15.56 59.36 -5.15
C MET A 1 15.93 58.05 -4.45
N LYS A 2 17.09 57.90 -3.78
CA LYS A 2 17.47 56.61 -3.15
C LYS A 2 16.71 56.25 -1.86
N ARG A 3 16.17 57.22 -1.11
CA ARG A 3 15.38 56.99 0.11
C ARG A 3 13.96 56.46 -0.17
N THR A 4 13.37 56.85 -1.30
CA THR A 4 12.02 56.44 -1.69
C THR A 4 12.01 55.02 -2.26
N LEU A 5 13.07 54.58 -2.96
CA LEU A 5 13.19 53.20 -3.43
C LEU A 5 13.39 52.18 -2.29
N PHE A 6 14.09 52.56 -1.21
CA PHE A 6 14.32 51.66 -0.07
C PHE A 6 13.03 51.41 0.75
N ALA A 7 12.17 52.42 0.84
CA ALA A 7 10.88 52.31 1.53
C ALA A 7 9.89 51.40 0.79
N ILE A 8 9.91 51.38 -0.55
CA ILE A 8 9.01 50.56 -1.37
C ILE A 8 9.40 49.07 -1.30
N SER A 9 10.70 48.73 -1.25
CA SER A 9 11.15 47.34 -1.10
C SER A 9 10.81 46.72 0.25
N ILE A 10 10.73 47.50 1.33
CA ILE A 10 10.38 46.98 2.67
C ILE A 10 8.88 46.65 2.77
N ILE A 11 8.01 47.40 2.08
CA ILE A 11 6.56 47.17 2.07
C ILE A 11 6.19 45.90 1.28
N LEU A 12 6.89 45.62 0.16
CA LEU A 12 6.70 44.40 -0.63
C LEU A 12 7.13 43.11 0.11
N ILE A 13 8.15 43.19 0.98
CA ILE A 13 8.60 42.06 1.80
C ILE A 13 7.56 41.74 2.90
N LEU A 14 6.93 42.77 3.49
CA LEU A 14 5.89 42.58 4.52
C LEU A 14 4.59 42.01 3.96
N LEU A 15 4.25 42.29 2.69
CA LEU A 15 3.08 41.71 2.00
C LEU A 15 3.31 40.25 1.56
N SER A 16 4.57 39.82 1.41
CA SER A 16 4.92 38.46 0.97
C SER A 16 4.91 37.41 2.09
N CYS A 17 4.70 37.81 3.34
CA CYS A 17 4.76 36.91 4.51
C CYS A 17 3.38 36.40 4.98
N ASN A 18 2.30 36.61 4.21
CA ASN A 18 0.95 36.29 4.68
C ASN A 18 0.40 34.90 4.27
N ASP A 19 1.21 34.06 3.62
CA ASP A 19 0.87 32.65 3.34
C ASP A 19 1.30 31.73 4.49
N GLN A 20 1.07 32.14 5.74
CA GLN A 20 1.12 31.18 6.85
C GLN A 20 -0.28 30.56 6.95
N PRO A 21 -0.43 29.24 6.80
CA PRO A 21 -1.73 28.61 7.00
C PRO A 21 -2.24 29.00 8.37
N GLU A 22 -3.44 29.56 8.44
CA GLU A 22 -4.04 29.94 9.72
C GLU A 22 -4.08 28.70 10.61
N PRO A 23 -3.72 28.84 11.90
CA PRO A 23 -3.81 27.73 12.83
C PRO A 23 -5.24 27.21 12.84
N PRO A 24 -5.45 25.88 12.89
CA PRO A 24 -6.79 25.30 12.85
C PRO A 24 -7.64 25.89 13.97
N GLU A 25 -8.89 26.23 13.66
CA GLU A 25 -9.80 26.81 14.65
C GLU A 25 -9.90 25.91 15.89
N PRO A 26 -9.88 26.48 17.12
CA PRO A 26 -10.04 25.70 18.35
C PRO A 26 -11.37 24.95 18.35
N GLY A 27 -11.31 23.62 18.22
CA GLY A 27 -12.49 22.75 18.14
C GLY A 27 -12.84 22.26 16.72
N ALA A 28 -12.08 22.63 15.70
CA ALA A 28 -12.16 21.99 14.40
C ALA A 28 -11.66 20.54 14.50
N GLU A 29 -12.54 19.57 14.23
CA GLU A 29 -12.13 18.17 14.10
C GLU A 29 -11.07 18.06 13.00
N PRO A 30 -9.92 17.39 13.25
CA PRO A 30 -8.91 17.20 12.22
C PRO A 30 -9.54 16.51 11.01
N ASN A 31 -9.16 16.95 9.81
CA ASN A 31 -9.70 16.41 8.56
C ASN A 31 -9.38 14.90 8.47
N ARG A 32 -10.38 14.08 8.82
CA ARG A 32 -10.21 12.63 8.98
C ARG A 32 -9.90 12.00 7.64
N THR A 33 -8.87 11.18 7.63
CA THR A 33 -8.37 10.52 6.42
C THR A 33 -8.36 9.02 6.68
N TRP A 34 -9.15 8.27 5.91
CA TRP A 34 -9.44 6.87 6.23
C TRP A 34 -8.18 6.00 6.46
N TRP A 35 -7.12 6.17 5.66
CA TRP A 35 -5.90 5.38 5.81
C TRP A 35 -5.04 5.76 7.03
N LYS A 36 -5.25 6.94 7.62
CA LYS A 36 -4.59 7.33 8.89
C LYS A 36 -5.21 6.64 10.11
N GLU A 37 -6.44 6.17 9.96
CA GLU A 37 -7.26 5.60 11.03
C GLU A 37 -7.50 4.09 10.82
N ALA A 38 -7.03 3.54 9.68
CA ALA A 38 -7.26 2.17 9.27
C ALA A 38 -6.49 1.16 10.14
N VAL A 39 -7.16 0.06 10.50
CA VAL A 39 -6.53 -1.14 11.05
C VAL A 39 -6.05 -2.01 9.89
N ILE A 40 -4.74 -2.20 9.80
CA ILE A 40 -4.07 -2.96 8.74
C ILE A 40 -3.72 -4.35 9.24
N TYR A 41 -4.05 -5.37 8.46
CA TYR A 41 -3.63 -6.75 8.68
C TYR A 41 -2.65 -7.18 7.59
N GLN A 42 -1.41 -7.45 7.99
CA GLN A 42 -0.40 -7.96 7.06
C GLN A 42 -0.47 -9.48 6.98
N ILE A 43 -0.46 -10.00 5.75
CA ILE A 43 -0.41 -11.44 5.50
C ILE A 43 0.87 -11.75 4.75
N TYR A 44 1.60 -12.74 5.26
CA TYR A 44 2.72 -13.38 4.57
C TYR A 44 2.17 -14.61 3.82
N PRO A 45 1.94 -14.54 2.49
CA PRO A 45 1.13 -15.53 1.76
C PRO A 45 1.64 -16.96 1.92
N ARG A 46 2.97 -17.15 1.74
CA ARG A 46 3.66 -18.44 1.83
C ARG A 46 3.43 -19.20 3.14
N SER A 47 3.09 -18.53 4.24
CA SER A 47 2.87 -19.19 5.54
C SER A 47 1.45 -19.03 6.08
N PHE A 48 0.52 -18.48 5.31
CA PHE A 48 -0.82 -18.20 5.80
C PHE A 48 -1.75 -19.41 5.72
N LYS A 49 -2.02 -19.93 4.53
CA LYS A 49 -2.90 -21.09 4.30
C LYS A 49 -2.61 -21.75 2.97
N ASP A 50 -2.16 -22.99 3.02
CA ASP A 50 -1.97 -23.89 1.87
C ASP A 50 -3.31 -24.57 1.52
N THR A 51 -3.68 -24.64 0.23
CA THR A 51 -4.89 -25.31 -0.26
C THR A 51 -4.67 -26.53 -1.14
N ASP A 52 -3.47 -26.78 -1.65
CA ASP A 52 -3.18 -27.89 -2.55
C ASP A 52 -2.21 -28.94 -1.98
N GLY A 53 -1.67 -28.69 -0.80
CA GLY A 53 -0.86 -29.62 -0.02
C GLY A 53 0.62 -29.64 -0.40
N ASP A 54 1.10 -28.64 -1.14
CA ASP A 54 2.51 -28.50 -1.49
C ASP A 54 3.39 -27.94 -0.34
N GLY A 55 2.76 -27.50 0.76
CA GLY A 55 3.41 -26.93 1.94
C GLY A 55 3.60 -25.40 1.88
N VAL A 56 3.09 -24.74 0.84
CA VAL A 56 3.17 -23.31 0.60
C VAL A 56 1.79 -22.70 0.65
N GLY A 57 1.64 -21.60 1.39
CA GLY A 57 0.38 -20.85 1.39
C GLY A 57 0.15 -20.12 0.06
N ASP A 58 -1.11 -20.09 -0.38
CA ASP A 58 -1.48 -19.63 -1.72
C ASP A 58 -2.67 -18.65 -1.71
N LEU A 59 -2.99 -18.05 -2.86
CA LEU A 59 -4.06 -17.06 -2.97
C LEU A 59 -5.45 -17.65 -2.72
N LYS A 60 -5.68 -18.94 -3.04
CA LYS A 60 -6.95 -19.61 -2.75
C LYS A 60 -7.11 -19.82 -1.25
N GLY A 61 -6.01 -20.05 -0.53
CA GLY A 61 -5.99 -20.10 0.93
C GLY A 61 -6.39 -18.77 1.56
N ILE A 62 -5.96 -17.65 0.99
CA ILE A 62 -6.43 -16.31 1.39
C ILE A 62 -7.92 -16.16 1.09
N ILE A 63 -8.39 -16.58 -0.09
CA ILE A 63 -9.81 -16.55 -0.48
C ILE A 63 -10.68 -17.34 0.52
N GLU A 64 -10.27 -18.55 0.92
CA GLU A 64 -10.98 -19.38 1.91
C GLU A 64 -11.09 -18.74 3.28
N LYS A 65 -10.23 -17.75 3.59
CA LYS A 65 -10.16 -17.07 4.89
C LYS A 65 -10.69 -15.64 4.87
N LEU A 66 -11.28 -15.18 3.77
CA LEU A 66 -11.82 -13.81 3.70
C LEU A 66 -12.87 -13.51 4.78
N ASP A 67 -13.70 -14.49 5.17
CA ASP A 67 -14.67 -14.30 6.26
C ASP A 67 -13.99 -14.20 7.63
N TYR A 68 -12.90 -14.95 7.84
CA TYR A 68 -12.08 -14.81 9.03
C TYR A 68 -11.43 -13.42 9.07
N ILE A 69 -10.83 -12.98 7.97
CA ILE A 69 -10.19 -11.67 7.87
C ILE A 69 -11.21 -10.56 8.16
N GLN A 70 -12.41 -10.64 7.56
CA GLN A 70 -13.49 -9.68 7.86
C GLN A 70 -13.90 -9.71 9.34
N SER A 71 -13.98 -10.89 9.96
CA SER A 71 -14.36 -11.03 11.37
C SER A 71 -13.37 -10.36 12.34
N LEU A 72 -12.12 -10.14 11.92
CA LEU A 72 -11.13 -9.38 12.70
C LEU A 72 -11.46 -7.88 12.77
N GLY A 73 -12.34 -7.38 11.90
CA GLY A 73 -12.70 -5.96 11.84
C GLY A 73 -11.61 -5.07 11.22
N VAL A 74 -10.83 -5.62 10.29
CA VAL A 74 -9.73 -4.90 9.61
C VAL A 74 -10.27 -4.05 8.46
N ASP A 75 -9.68 -2.87 8.26
CA ASP A 75 -10.04 -1.98 7.17
C ASP A 75 -9.25 -2.29 5.89
N MET A 76 -8.04 -2.83 6.05
CA MET A 76 -7.10 -3.05 4.96
C MET A 76 -6.26 -4.31 5.18
N VAL A 77 -5.97 -5.02 4.09
CA VAL A 77 -4.97 -6.08 4.03
C VAL A 77 -3.76 -5.60 3.22
N TRP A 78 -2.56 -5.87 3.74
CA TRP A 78 -1.30 -5.76 3.03
C TRP A 78 -0.70 -7.14 2.83
N LEU A 79 -0.38 -7.52 1.60
CA LEU A 79 0.37 -8.75 1.34
C LEU A 79 1.84 -8.44 1.14
N ASN A 80 2.71 -9.28 1.71
CA ASN A 80 4.08 -9.43 1.21
C ASN A 80 4.08 -9.83 -0.28
N PRO A 81 5.20 -9.71 -1.01
CA PRO A 81 5.24 -9.87 -2.46
C PRO A 81 4.60 -11.18 -2.96
N ILE A 82 3.80 -11.06 -4.01
CA ILE A 82 3.12 -12.18 -4.70
C ILE A 82 3.50 -12.28 -6.19
N TYR A 83 4.45 -11.47 -6.63
CA TYR A 83 4.90 -11.43 -8.02
C TYR A 83 5.77 -12.65 -8.35
N SER A 84 5.99 -12.91 -9.64
CA SER A 84 6.97 -13.91 -10.08
C SER A 84 8.36 -13.62 -9.49
N SER A 85 9.01 -14.64 -8.94
CA SER A 85 10.31 -14.55 -8.28
C SER A 85 10.94 -15.96 -8.17
N PRO A 86 12.28 -16.09 -8.24
CA PRO A 86 12.98 -17.33 -7.94
C PRO A 86 12.99 -17.70 -6.44
N ASN A 87 12.54 -16.79 -5.57
CA ASN A 87 12.43 -16.93 -4.11
C ASN A 87 13.75 -16.95 -3.34
N ASP A 88 14.80 -16.33 -3.84
CA ASP A 88 16.05 -16.19 -3.08
C ASP A 88 15.86 -15.33 -1.82
N ASP A 89 14.92 -14.38 -1.84
CA ASP A 89 14.44 -13.61 -0.69
C ASP A 89 12.91 -13.71 -0.54
N ASN A 90 12.38 -14.92 -0.76
CA ASN A 90 10.95 -15.25 -0.62
C ASN A 90 9.98 -14.24 -1.28
N GLY A 91 10.31 -13.77 -2.48
CA GLY A 91 9.46 -12.90 -3.28
C GLY A 91 9.90 -11.44 -3.34
N TYR A 92 10.86 -11.01 -2.53
CA TYR A 92 11.43 -9.65 -2.62
C TYR A 92 12.38 -9.49 -3.83
N ASP A 93 12.92 -10.59 -4.33
CA ASP A 93 13.68 -10.73 -5.57
C ASP A 93 12.73 -10.96 -6.77
N ILE A 94 12.08 -9.90 -7.27
CA ILE A 94 11.03 -10.01 -8.31
C ILE A 94 11.64 -10.19 -9.72
N SER A 95 11.21 -11.22 -10.45
CA SER A 95 11.61 -11.49 -11.85
C SER A 95 10.58 -11.04 -12.90
N ASP A 96 9.31 -10.91 -12.54
CA ASP A 96 8.27 -10.26 -13.38
C ASP A 96 7.20 -9.60 -12.52
N TYR A 97 7.17 -8.26 -12.52
CA TYR A 97 6.21 -7.42 -11.79
C TYR A 97 4.75 -7.53 -12.30
N ARG A 98 4.50 -8.22 -13.42
CA ARG A 98 3.18 -8.35 -14.04
C ARG A 98 2.60 -9.76 -13.93
N ALA A 99 3.36 -10.71 -13.40
CA ALA A 99 2.93 -12.08 -13.20
C ALA A 99 2.83 -12.42 -11.72
N ILE A 100 1.92 -13.33 -11.38
CA ILE A 100 1.81 -13.91 -10.04
C ILE A 100 2.80 -15.08 -9.93
N MET A 101 3.43 -15.22 -8.75
CA MET A 101 4.28 -16.37 -8.44
C MET A 101 3.50 -17.67 -8.62
N LYS A 102 4.09 -18.62 -9.35
CA LYS A 102 3.42 -19.88 -9.71
C LYS A 102 2.91 -20.67 -8.51
N GLU A 103 3.66 -20.67 -7.40
CA GLU A 103 3.27 -21.34 -6.14
C GLU A 103 2.05 -20.68 -5.47
N PHE A 104 1.80 -19.39 -5.70
CA PHE A 104 0.66 -18.69 -5.12
C PHE A 104 -0.61 -18.78 -5.98
N GLY A 105 -0.47 -19.02 -7.28
CA GLY A 105 -1.58 -19.24 -8.20
C GLY A 105 -1.48 -18.43 -9.49
N THR A 106 -2.64 -17.96 -9.94
CA THR A 106 -2.84 -17.28 -11.24
C THR A 106 -3.30 -15.83 -11.08
N MET A 107 -3.27 -15.07 -12.17
CA MET A 107 -3.86 -13.71 -12.17
C MET A 107 -5.38 -13.77 -11.91
N GLU A 108 -6.06 -14.80 -12.39
CA GLU A 108 -7.47 -15.03 -12.09
C GLU A 108 -7.71 -15.34 -10.60
N ASP A 109 -6.80 -16.04 -9.94
CA ASP A 109 -6.85 -16.23 -8.49
C ASP A 109 -6.70 -14.89 -7.76
N PHE A 110 -5.76 -14.04 -8.19
CA PHE A 110 -5.59 -12.69 -7.66
C PHE A 110 -6.85 -11.83 -7.83
N ASP A 111 -7.43 -11.80 -9.02
CA ASP A 111 -8.65 -11.02 -9.30
C ASP A 111 -9.82 -11.45 -8.40
N ARG A 112 -9.98 -12.76 -8.17
CA ARG A 112 -11.01 -13.29 -7.26
C ARG A 112 -10.74 -12.92 -5.81
N MET A 113 -9.49 -12.98 -5.36
CA MET A 113 -9.09 -12.54 -4.02
C MET A 113 -9.40 -11.05 -3.82
N LEU A 114 -8.95 -10.20 -4.75
CA LEU A 114 -9.14 -8.76 -4.71
C LEU A 114 -10.64 -8.41 -4.69
N LYS A 115 -11.42 -9.02 -5.58
CA LYS A 115 -12.88 -8.86 -5.59
C LYS A 115 -13.48 -9.28 -4.25
N GLY A 116 -13.09 -10.44 -3.72
CA GLY A 116 -13.60 -10.97 -2.47
C GLY A 116 -13.31 -10.09 -1.25
N MET A 117 -12.15 -9.42 -1.22
CA MET A 117 -11.82 -8.40 -0.20
C MET A 117 -12.72 -7.17 -0.37
N HIS A 118 -12.84 -6.64 -1.58
CA HIS A 118 -13.66 -5.45 -1.85
C HIS A 118 -15.15 -5.66 -1.58
N ASP A 119 -15.71 -6.84 -1.90
CA ASP A 119 -17.09 -7.21 -1.58
C ASP A 119 -17.35 -7.18 -0.06
N ARG A 120 -16.30 -7.33 0.76
CA ARG A 120 -16.34 -7.29 2.24
C ARG A 120 -16.00 -5.91 2.81
N GLY A 121 -15.77 -4.91 1.96
CA GLY A 121 -15.37 -3.56 2.36
C GLY A 121 -13.89 -3.42 2.73
N ILE A 122 -13.09 -4.48 2.56
CA ILE A 122 -11.66 -4.52 2.91
C ILE A 122 -10.85 -3.89 1.77
N LYS A 123 -9.98 -2.93 2.10
CA LYS A 123 -9.02 -2.34 1.16
C LYS A 123 -7.80 -3.24 1.02
N PHE A 124 -7.07 -3.06 -0.07
CA PHE A 124 -5.93 -3.90 -0.40
C PHE A 124 -4.71 -3.05 -0.76
N VAL A 125 -3.55 -3.43 -0.24
CA VAL A 125 -2.24 -2.84 -0.55
C VAL A 125 -1.28 -3.93 -1.00
N MET A 126 -0.64 -3.68 -2.14
CA MET A 126 0.46 -4.49 -2.64
C MET A 126 1.78 -4.02 -2.03
N ASP A 127 2.66 -4.96 -1.70
CA ASP A 127 4.08 -4.64 -1.51
C ASP A 127 4.69 -4.20 -2.86
N VAL A 128 5.44 -3.10 -2.88
CA VAL A 128 6.03 -2.51 -4.09
C VAL A 128 7.54 -2.44 -3.90
N VAL A 129 8.23 -3.47 -4.38
CA VAL A 129 9.68 -3.64 -4.21
C VAL A 129 10.39 -3.15 -5.47
N VAL A 130 10.78 -1.87 -5.47
CA VAL A 130 11.35 -1.19 -6.65
C VAL A 130 12.76 -0.65 -6.42
N ASN A 131 13.37 -0.95 -5.28
CA ASN A 131 14.78 -0.64 -5.05
C ASN A 131 15.71 -1.59 -5.83
N HIS A 132 15.28 -2.82 -6.08
CA HIS A 132 16.00 -3.87 -6.79
C HIS A 132 15.01 -4.80 -7.50
N SER A 133 15.52 -5.61 -8.43
CA SER A 133 14.83 -6.76 -9.04
C SER A 133 15.71 -8.01 -8.91
N SER A 134 15.15 -9.20 -9.19
CA SER A 134 15.94 -10.41 -9.39
C SER A 134 16.91 -10.23 -10.57
N ASP A 135 18.04 -10.95 -10.53
CA ASP A 135 18.97 -11.10 -11.65
C ASP A 135 18.41 -11.99 -12.78
N GLU A 136 17.29 -12.67 -12.55
CA GLU A 136 16.49 -13.36 -13.56
C GLU A 136 15.44 -12.46 -14.23
N HIS A 137 15.33 -11.19 -13.82
CA HIS A 137 14.46 -10.22 -14.49
C HIS A 137 15.01 -9.87 -15.88
N GLU A 138 14.13 -9.59 -16.86
CA GLU A 138 14.48 -9.23 -18.25
C GLU A 138 15.28 -7.90 -18.43
N TRP A 139 15.57 -7.16 -17.36
CA TRP A 139 16.11 -5.79 -17.44
C TRP A 139 17.64 -5.74 -17.46
#